data_AF-A0A8J4WRB5-F1
#
_entry.id   AF-A0A8J4WRB5-F1
#
_cell.length_a   1.000
_cell.length_b   1.000
_cell.length_c   1.000
_cell.angle_alpha   90.00
_cell.angle_beta   90.00
_cell.angle_gamma   90.00
#
_symmetry.space_group_name_H-M   'P 1'
#
loop_
_entity.id
_entity.type
_entity.pdbx_description
1 polymer ?
#
loop_
_entity_poly.entity_id
_entity_poly.type
_entity_poly.pdbx_seq_one_letter_code
_entity_poly.pdbx_strand_id
1 'polypeptide(L)'
;MNLVLTADDPLKAKLSEALAKIPNELTTDISEIIPNPTPSFPDQIRMYTKSQFEVITTVSLLSDKVEYLNQVIETERPGKITMLEADTYVPFIPDNPEEDAEPGATP
;
A
#
# COMPACT_ATOMS: atom_id res chain seq x y z
N MET A 1 2.03 -12.70 -7.98
CA MET A 1 1.21 -12.31 -6.82
C MET A 1 0.96 -13.54 -5.97
N ASN A 2 1.40 -13.54 -4.73
CA ASN A 2 1.14 -14.64 -3.80
C ASN A 2 0.06 -14.18 -2.80
N LEU A 3 -1.12 -14.81 -2.85
CA LEU A 3 -2.21 -14.50 -1.94
C LEU A 3 -2.09 -15.43 -0.72
N VAL A 4 -1.55 -14.90 0.39
CA VAL A 4 -1.42 -15.66 1.64
C VAL A 4 -2.70 -15.47 2.46
N LEU A 5 -3.78 -16.08 1.96
CA LEU A 5 -5.11 -16.04 2.57
C LEU A 5 -5.61 -17.46 2.84
N THR A 6 -5.90 -17.75 4.11
CA THR A 6 -6.59 -18.97 4.51
C THR A 6 -7.98 -19.02 3.84
N ALA A 7 -8.42 -20.22 3.46
CA ALA A 7 -9.59 -20.40 2.59
C ALA A 7 -10.93 -19.93 3.18
N ASP A 8 -10.97 -19.63 4.48
CA ASP A 8 -12.19 -19.25 5.22
C ASP A 8 -12.36 -17.73 5.40
N ASP A 9 -11.46 -16.92 4.83
CA ASP A 9 -11.48 -15.48 5.09
C ASP A 9 -12.51 -14.75 4.19
N PRO A 10 -13.55 -14.11 4.77
CA PRO A 10 -14.55 -13.37 3.99
C PRO A 10 -13.96 -12.19 3.21
N LEU A 11 -12.77 -11.70 3.62
CA LEU A 11 -12.06 -10.66 2.87
C LEU A 11 -11.47 -11.20 1.57
N LYS A 12 -11.20 -12.50 1.47
CA LYS A 12 -10.60 -13.10 0.27
C LYS A 12 -11.48 -12.89 -0.96
N ALA A 13 -12.78 -13.14 -0.85
CA ALA A 13 -13.71 -12.94 -1.96
C ALA A 13 -13.76 -11.47 -2.39
N LYS A 14 -13.96 -10.57 -1.42
CA LYS A 14 -13.99 -9.12 -1.67
C LYS A 14 -12.68 -8.60 -2.28
N LEU A 15 -11.53 -9.05 -1.76
CA LEU A 15 -10.20 -8.71 -2.27
C LEU A 15 -10.05 -9.16 -3.71
N SER A 16 -10.42 -10.40 -4.01
CA SER A 16 -10.35 -10.96 -5.36
C SER A 16 -11.21 -10.14 -6.33
N GLU A 17 -12.43 -9.78 -5.92
CA GLU A 17 -13.31 -8.92 -6.72
C GLU A 17 -12.76 -7.51 -6.89
N ALA A 18 -12.22 -6.90 -5.84
CA ALA A 18 -11.61 -5.57 -5.92
C ALA A 18 -10.40 -5.57 -6.86
N LEU A 19 -9.54 -6.58 -6.76
CA LEU A 19 -8.40 -6.78 -7.65
C LEU A 19 -8.84 -7.06 -9.09
N ALA A 20 -9.94 -7.78 -9.30
CA ALA A 20 -10.48 -8.01 -10.64
C ALA A 20 -11.01 -6.73 -11.32
N LYS A 21 -11.42 -5.72 -10.54
CA LYS A 21 -11.80 -4.40 -11.05
C LYS A 21 -10.60 -3.52 -11.39
N ILE A 22 -9.44 -3.82 -10.82
CA ILE A 22 -8.22 -3.05 -11.01
C ILE A 22 -7.47 -3.62 -12.22
N PRO A 23 -6.98 -2.77 -13.14
CA PRO A 23 -6.19 -3.24 -14.27
C PRO A 23 -4.93 -3.99 -13.78
N ASN A 24 -4.63 -5.11 -14.44
CA ASN A 24 -3.58 -6.03 -14.01
C ASN A 24 -2.21 -5.34 -13.88
N GLU A 25 -1.98 -4.31 -14.71
CA GLU A 25 -0.81 -3.43 -14.72
C GLU A 25 -0.57 -2.76 -13.36
N LEU A 26 -1.63 -2.33 -12.66
CA LEU A 26 -1.50 -1.69 -11.34
C LEU A 26 -1.27 -2.71 -10.23
N THR A 27 -1.73 -3.95 -10.42
CA THR A 27 -1.51 -5.05 -9.47
C THR A 27 -0.19 -5.80 -9.71
N THR A 28 0.49 -5.56 -10.83
CA THR A 28 1.69 -6.32 -11.22
C THR A 28 2.87 -6.08 -10.28
N ASP A 29 2.94 -4.89 -9.68
CA ASP A 29 3.95 -4.54 -8.70
C ASP A 29 3.65 -5.18 -7.35
N ILE A 30 2.39 -5.56 -7.08
CA ILE A 30 2.01 -6.17 -5.81
C ILE A 30 2.56 -7.60 -5.75
N SER A 31 3.46 -7.82 -4.79
CA SER A 31 4.04 -9.13 -4.50
C SER A 31 3.09 -9.94 -3.63
N GLU A 32 2.64 -9.34 -2.53
CA GLU A 32 1.89 -10.02 -1.47
C GLU A 32 0.75 -9.14 -0.94
N ILE A 33 -0.34 -9.78 -0.55
CA ILE A 33 -1.47 -9.15 0.12
C ILE A 33 -1.83 -9.99 1.33
N ILE A 34 -1.90 -9.34 2.48
CA ILE A 34 -2.17 -9.92 3.79
C ILE A 34 -3.37 -9.18 4.39
N PRO A 35 -4.42 -9.89 4.85
CA PRO A 35 -5.53 -9.26 5.54
C PRO A 35 -5.04 -8.78 6.92
N ASN A 36 -5.35 -7.54 7.27
CA ASN A 36 -4.96 -6.96 8.55
C ASN A 36 -6.18 -6.26 9.19
N PRO A 37 -7.24 -7.00 9.52
CA PRO A 37 -8.45 -6.42 10.10
C PRO A 37 -8.14 -5.77 11.45
N THR A 38 -8.67 -4.56 11.65
CA THR A 38 -8.58 -3.82 12.92
C THR A 38 -9.98 -3.49 13.43
N PRO A 39 -10.14 -3.17 14.73
CA PRO A 39 -11.47 -2.84 15.29
C PRO A 39 -12.16 -1.68 14.56
N SER A 40 -11.38 -0.72 14.07
CA SER A 40 -11.89 0.42 13.29
C SER A 40 -12.08 0.08 11.81
N PHE A 41 -11.30 -0.87 11.26
CA PHE A 41 -11.32 -1.23 9.85
C PHE A 41 -11.30 -2.76 9.69
N PRO A 42 -12.47 -3.43 9.68
CA PRO A 42 -12.56 -4.88 9.54
C PRO A 42 -12.14 -5.37 8.15
N ASP A 43 -12.19 -4.50 7.13
CA ASP A 43 -11.75 -4.78 5.77
C ASP A 43 -10.35 -4.21 5.48
N GLN A 44 -9.53 -3.95 6.51
CA GLN A 44 -8.15 -3.48 6.32
C GLN A 44 -7.24 -4.61 5.82
N ILE A 45 -6.38 -4.24 4.89
CA ILE A 45 -5.42 -5.10 4.22
C ILE A 45 -4.06 -4.41 4.19
N ARG A 46 -3.02 -5.21 4.26
CA ARG A 46 -1.64 -4.79 4.06
C ARG A 46 -1.13 -5.44 2.78
N MET A 47 -0.57 -4.64 1.89
CA MET A 47 -0.01 -5.10 0.63
C MET A 47 1.47 -4.75 0.58
N TYR A 48 2.25 -5.63 -0.02
CA TYR A 48 3.67 -5.43 -0.25
C TYR A 48 3.93 -5.43 -1.74
N THR A 49 4.70 -4.46 -2.20
CA THR A 49 5.07 -4.34 -3.61
C THR A 49 6.51 -4.78 -3.86
N LYS A 50 6.82 -5.15 -5.10
CA LYS A 50 8.18 -5.50 -5.55
C LYS A 50 9.12 -4.32 -5.44
N SER A 51 8.58 -3.12 -5.58
CA SER A 51 9.28 -1.86 -5.35
C SER A 51 9.52 -1.56 -3.86
N GLN A 52 9.35 -2.56 -2.97
CA GLN A 52 9.56 -2.45 -1.52
C GLN A 52 8.65 -1.41 -0.84
N PHE A 53 7.43 -1.23 -1.34
CA PHE A 53 6.43 -0.42 -0.65
C PHE A 53 5.56 -1.28 0.28
N GLU A 54 5.32 -0.78 1.49
CA GLU A 54 4.30 -1.31 2.40
C GLU A 54 3.05 -0.45 2.30
N VAL A 55 1.95 -1.03 1.84
CA VAL A 55 0.69 -0.30 1.62
C VAL A 55 -0.35 -0.79 2.61
N ILE A 56 -0.85 0.11 3.45
CA ILE A 56 -1.98 -0.16 4.36
C ILE A 56 -3.21 0.54 3.81
N THR A 57 -4.22 -0.24 3.46
CA THR A 57 -5.50 0.31 2.96
C THR A 57 -6.65 -0.63 3.32
N THR A 58 -7.86 -0.37 2.81
CA THR A 58 -9.00 -1.29 2.93
C THR A 58 -9.43 -1.78 1.55
N VAL A 59 -10.09 -2.93 1.51
CA VAL A 59 -10.58 -3.51 0.25
C VAL A 59 -11.49 -2.53 -0.51
N SER A 60 -12.33 -1.79 0.21
CA SER A 60 -13.26 -0.81 -0.38
C SER A 60 -12.56 0.43 -0.94
N LEU A 61 -11.46 0.87 -0.32
CA LEU A 61 -10.70 2.04 -0.77
C LEU A 61 -9.66 1.71 -1.84
N LEU A 62 -9.24 0.45 -1.93
CA LEU A 62 -8.20 0.02 -2.85
C LEU A 62 -8.46 0.45 -4.30
N SER A 63 -9.67 0.21 -4.82
CA SER A 63 -10.00 0.54 -6.21
C SER A 63 -9.98 2.04 -6.50
N ASP A 64 -10.19 2.89 -5.50
CA ASP A 64 -10.15 4.35 -5.62
C ASP A 64 -8.71 4.88 -5.47
N LYS A 65 -7.92 4.26 -4.60
CA LYS A 65 -6.57 4.69 -4.23
C LYS A 65 -5.46 4.07 -5.08
N VAL A 66 -5.76 3.08 -5.90
CA VAL A 66 -4.76 2.37 -6.71
C VAL A 66 -4.07 3.29 -7.73
N GLU A 67 -4.76 4.28 -8.27
CA GLU A 67 -4.15 5.26 -9.19
C GLU A 67 -3.09 6.09 -8.46
N TYR A 68 -3.42 6.59 -7.26
CA TYR A 68 -2.48 7.31 -6.41
C TYR A 68 -1.30 6.44 -6.00
N LEU A 69 -1.56 5.18 -5.64
CA LEU A 69 -0.51 4.22 -5.30
C LEU A 69 0.50 4.08 -6.44
N ASN A 70 0.02 3.93 -7.68
CA ASN A 70 0.91 3.75 -8.83
C ASN A 70 1.77 5.00 -9.05
N GLN A 71 1.18 6.18 -8.98
CA GLN A 71 1.91 7.44 -9.07
C GLN A 71 3.02 7.52 -8.00
N VAL A 72 2.71 7.17 -6.75
CA VAL A 72 3.71 7.17 -5.67
C VAL A 72 4.82 6.16 -5.92
N ILE A 73 4.49 4.94 -6.39
CA ILE A 73 5.52 3.93 -6.71
C ILE A 73 6.45 4.40 -7.84
N GLU A 74 5.92 5.17 -8.81
CA GLU A 74 6.70 5.67 -9.94
C GLU A 74 7.55 6.90 -9.59
N THR A 75 7.09 7.78 -8.70
CA THR A 75 7.78 9.04 -8.38
C THR A 75 8.59 9.01 -7.09
N GLU A 76 8.14 8.23 -6.09
CA GLU A 76 8.69 8.23 -4.75
C GLU A 76 9.64 7.05 -4.50
N ARG A 77 10.41 7.15 -3.42
CA ARG A 77 11.28 6.07 -2.94
C ARG A 77 10.47 5.00 -2.18
N PRO A 78 10.99 3.77 -2.05
CA PRO A 78 10.36 2.72 -1.24
C PRO A 78 10.03 3.21 0.17
N GLY A 79 8.80 2.96 0.60
CA GLY A 79 8.30 3.43 1.88
C GLY A 79 6.99 2.79 2.30
N LYS A 80 6.44 3.31 3.39
CA LYS A 80 5.13 2.94 3.90
C LYS A 80 4.08 3.96 3.48
N ILE A 81 3.05 3.48 2.78
CA ILE A 81 1.90 4.26 2.35
C ILE A 81 0.69 3.79 3.16
N THR A 82 0.02 4.70 3.85
CA THR A 82 -1.24 4.42 4.56
C THR A 82 -2.35 5.21 3.88
N MET A 83 -3.25 4.51 3.21
CA MET A 83 -4.42 5.06 2.49
C MET A 83 -5.70 4.57 3.15
N LEU A 84 -6.03 5.20 4.28
CA LEU A 84 -7.25 4.96 5.06
C LEU A 84 -8.12 6.23 5.04
N GLU A 85 -8.53 6.75 6.20
CA GLU A 85 -9.25 8.04 6.28
C GLU A 85 -8.32 9.24 6.00
N ALA A 86 -7.04 9.11 6.33
CA ALA A 86 -6.02 10.10 6.03
C ALA A 86 -4.87 9.42 5.29
N ASP A 87 -4.61 9.90 4.08
CA ASP A 87 -3.51 9.41 3.25
C ASP A 87 -2.18 9.94 3.81
N THR A 88 -1.27 9.03 4.15
CA THR A 88 0.08 9.38 4.61
C THR A 88 1.12 8.52 3.92
N TYR A 89 2.28 9.10 3.65
CA TYR A 89 3.42 8.41 3.07
C TYR A 89 4.66 8.69 3.92
N VAL A 90 5.40 7.63 4.24
CA VAL A 90 6.61 7.68 5.05
C VAL A 90 7.69 6.87 4.32
N PRO A 91 8.74 7.50 3.77
CA PRO A 91 9.84 6.77 3.13
C PRO A 91 10.55 5.85 4.14
N PHE A 92 11.07 4.71 3.68
CA PHE A 92 11.97 3.93 4.51
C PHE A 92 13.29 4.69 4.67
N ILE A 93 13.51 5.28 5.85
CA ILE A 93 14.77 5.95 6.15
C ILE A 93 15.80 4.86 6.47
N PRO A 94 16.88 4.69 5.67
CA PRO A 94 17.96 3.81 6.04
C PRO A 94 18.60 4.32 7.33
N ASP A 95 19.01 3.43 8.23
CA ASP A 95 19.61 3.72 9.54
C ASP A 95 20.95 4.52 9.47
N ASN A 96 21.35 4.96 8.28
CA ASN A 96 22.49 5.83 8.04
C ASN A 96 22.03 7.29 7.77
N PRO A 97 22.08 8.18 8.79
CA PRO A 97 21.63 9.57 8.69
C PRO A 97 22.70 10.51 8.10
N GLU A 98 23.36 10.12 7.02
CA GLU A 98 24.26 11.02 6.28
C GLU A 98 23.72 11.21 4.87
N GLU A 99 23.28 12.43 4.58
CA GLU A 99 22.86 12.96 3.27
C GLU A 99 21.43 12.69 2.80
N ASP A 100 20.45 13.38 3.40
CA ASP A 100 19.39 14.02 2.60
C ASP A 100 19.14 15.40 3.24
N ALA A 101 19.94 16.37 2.77
CA ALA A 101 19.83 17.77 3.16
C ALA A 101 18.77 18.43 2.28
N GLU A 102 17.71 18.96 2.89
CA GLU A 102 17.02 20.12 2.33
C GLU A 102 17.57 21.40 2.99
N PRO A 103 18.21 22.30 2.21
CA PRO A 103 18.75 23.55 2.69
C PRO A 103 17.66 24.63 2.74
N GLY A 104 17.42 25.16 3.94
CA GLY A 104 17.07 26.57 4.15
C GLY A 104 15.60 26.99 4.01
N ALA A 105 15.05 27.53 5.10
CA ALA A 105 14.37 28.83 5.08
C ALA A 105 14.28 29.38 6.51
N THR A 106 15.23 30.25 6.85
CA THR A 106 15.17 31.25 7.93
C THR A 106 14.04 32.24 7.67
N PRO A 107 13.52 32.88 8.74
CA PRO A 107 14.00 34.24 9.04
C PRO A 107 14.57 34.42 10.45
#